data_AF-A0A2E8UNM1-F1
#
_entry.id   AF-A0A2E8UNM1-F1
#
_cell.length_a   1.000
_cell.length_b   1.000
_cell.length_c   1.000
_cell.angle_alpha   90.00
_cell.angle_beta   90.00
_cell.angle_gamma   90.00
#
_symmetry.space_group_name_H-M   'P 1'
#
loop_
_entity.id
_entity.type
_entity.pdbx_description
1 polymer ?
#
loop_
_entity_poly.entity_id
_entity_poly.type
_entity_poly.pdbx_seq_one_letter_code
_entity_poly.pdbx_strand_id
1 'polypeptide(L)'
;MVRLKWQDIRFAARTLVVDAFNAKTASRRTVPICEAALMWLRPYKGREGRIWARTDAYWSKSLHRLHQQVKVRQQPNGLRHSYISYRLTLTGDVNRTALEAGNSPAMIHSHYHALVEDPAMASKWFEVGLEEDGKVVRAIAG
;
A
#
# COMPACT_ATOMS: atom_id res chain seq x y z
N MET A 1 2.81 -7.76 -6.49
CA MET A 1 1.36 -7.77 -6.13
C MET A 1 0.70 -9.10 -6.48
N VAL A 2 0.86 -9.60 -7.71
CA VAL A 2 0.26 -10.85 -8.23
C VAL A 2 0.48 -12.15 -7.45
N ARG A 3 1.43 -12.20 -6.50
CA ARG A 3 1.74 -13.39 -5.71
C ARG A 3 1.07 -13.44 -4.34
N LEU A 4 0.39 -12.36 -3.94
CA LEU A 4 -0.27 -12.29 -2.63
C LEU A 4 -1.48 -13.21 -2.57
N LYS A 5 -1.67 -13.81 -1.39
CA LYS A 5 -2.84 -14.60 -1.04
C LYS A 5 -3.68 -13.86 -0.01
N TRP A 6 -4.98 -14.16 0.05
CA TRP A 6 -5.88 -13.56 1.04
C TRP A 6 -5.42 -13.83 2.48
N GLN A 7 -4.79 -14.99 2.72
CA GLN A 7 -4.22 -15.34 4.01
C GLN A 7 -3.02 -14.47 4.42
N ASP A 8 -2.38 -13.76 3.49
CA ASP A 8 -1.28 -12.83 3.80
C ASP A 8 -1.79 -11.58 4.54
N ILE A 9 -3.10 -11.29 4.44
CA ILE A 9 -3.75 -10.18 5.14
C ILE A 9 -4.24 -10.64 6.51
N ARG A 10 -3.57 -10.17 7.56
CA ARG A 10 -3.93 -10.43 8.95
C ARG A 10 -4.88 -9.34 9.45
N PHE A 11 -6.18 -9.51 9.20
CA PHE A 11 -7.21 -8.52 9.57
C PHE A 11 -7.19 -8.15 11.07
N ALA A 12 -7.05 -9.12 11.97
CA ALA A 12 -7.01 -8.87 13.41
C ALA A 12 -5.78 -8.04 13.82
N ALA A 13 -4.62 -8.34 13.24
CA ALA A 13 -3.36 -7.63 13.50
C ALA A 13 -3.15 -6.41 12.58
N ARG A 14 -4.13 -6.07 11.72
CA ARG A 14 -4.06 -4.96 10.74
C ARG A 14 -2.76 -4.92 9.94
N THR A 15 -2.29 -6.09 9.50
CA THR A 15 -0.96 -6.23 8.88
C THR A 15 -1.02 -7.10 7.63
N LEU A 16 -0.34 -6.68 6.57
CA LEU A 16 -0.02 -7.50 5.41
C LEU A 16 1.35 -8.14 5.61
N VAL A 17 1.42 -9.47 5.53
CA VAL A 17 2.67 -10.22 5.58
C VAL A 17 3.11 -10.51 4.16
N VAL A 18 4.21 -9.92 3.72
CA VAL A 18 4.82 -10.28 2.43
C VAL A 18 5.95 -11.24 2.70
N ASP A 19 5.73 -12.51 2.35
CA ASP A 19 6.73 -13.56 2.49
C ASP A 19 7.99 -13.28 1.62
N ALA A 20 9.13 -13.79 2.09
CA ALA A 20 10.41 -13.79 1.38
C ALA A 20 10.28 -14.34 -0.05
N PHE A 21 9.52 -15.42 -0.25
CA PHE A 21 9.31 -16.01 -1.59
C PHE A 21 8.57 -15.07 -2.56
N ASN A 22 7.82 -14.12 -2.00
CA ASN A 22 7.05 -13.12 -2.73
C ASN A 22 7.75 -11.74 -2.78
N ALA A 23 8.91 -11.60 -2.15
CA ALA A 23 9.67 -10.36 -2.06
C ALA A 23 10.86 -10.34 -3.03
N LYS A 24 11.17 -9.16 -3.59
CA LYS A 24 12.34 -8.98 -4.48
C LYS A 24 13.68 -9.21 -3.77
N THR A 25 13.74 -8.97 -2.47
CA THR A 25 14.96 -9.08 -1.64
C THR A 25 15.03 -10.39 -0.85
N ALA A 26 14.11 -11.34 -1.10
CA ALA A 26 14.01 -12.59 -0.35
C ALA A 26 13.87 -12.42 1.19
N SER A 27 13.41 -11.25 1.66
CA SER A 27 13.15 -10.98 3.07
C SER A 27 11.67 -10.83 3.35
N ARG A 28 11.21 -11.54 4.39
CA ARG A 28 9.85 -11.43 4.91
C ARG A 28 9.68 -10.05 5.54
N ARG A 29 8.60 -9.36 5.20
CA ARG A 29 8.25 -8.07 5.83
C ARG A 29 6.78 -8.00 6.21
N THR A 30 6.52 -7.19 7.22
CA THR A 30 5.18 -6.85 7.68
C THR A 30 4.90 -5.41 7.32
N VAL A 31 3.78 -5.17 6.64
CA VAL A 31 3.33 -3.84 6.24
C VAL A 31 2.05 -3.53 7.02
N PRO A 32 2.04 -2.49 7.86
CA PRO A 32 0.82 -2.03 8.52
C PRO A 32 -0.24 -1.65 7.48
N ILE A 33 -1.48 -2.02 7.72
CA ILE A 33 -2.62 -1.68 6.88
C ILE A 33 -3.36 -0.53 7.56
N CYS A 34 -3.50 0.60 6.87
CA CYS A 34 -4.27 1.75 7.37
C CYS A 34 -5.78 1.45 7.39
N GLU A 35 -6.55 2.27 8.10
CA GLU A 35 -8.00 2.10 8.22
C GLU A 35 -8.71 2.13 6.86
N ALA A 36 -8.35 3.06 5.98
CA ALA A 36 -8.90 3.14 4.64
C ALA A 36 -8.74 1.81 3.89
N ALA A 37 -7.51 1.27 3.86
CA ALA A 37 -7.25 -0.01 3.20
C ALA A 37 -8.02 -1.17 3.87
N LEU A 38 -8.12 -1.21 5.20
CA LEU A 38 -8.93 -2.21 5.90
C LEU A 38 -10.40 -2.14 5.49
N MET A 39 -10.96 -0.94 5.34
CA MET A 39 -12.35 -0.77 4.91
C MET A 39 -12.60 -1.37 3.53
N TRP A 40 -11.72 -1.08 2.56
CA TRP A 40 -11.80 -1.68 1.22
C TRP A 40 -11.63 -3.20 1.25
N LEU A 41 -10.83 -3.73 2.17
CA LEU A 41 -10.52 -5.15 2.27
C LEU A 41 -11.57 -5.96 3.08
N ARG A 42 -12.41 -5.31 3.90
CA ARG A 42 -13.40 -5.98 4.77
C ARG A 42 -14.29 -6.99 4.05
N PRO A 43 -14.85 -6.71 2.85
CA PRO A 43 -15.69 -7.67 2.13
C PRO A 43 -14.99 -8.98 1.72
N TYR A 44 -13.66 -9.00 1.81
CA TYR A 44 -12.82 -10.15 1.47
C TYR A 44 -12.30 -10.90 2.70
N LYS A 45 -12.71 -10.50 3.92
CA LYS A 45 -12.32 -11.19 5.15
C LYS A 45 -12.78 -12.66 5.11
N GLY A 46 -11.87 -13.57 5.42
CA GLY A 46 -12.11 -15.02 5.39
C GLY A 46 -12.00 -15.65 3.99
N ARG A 47 -11.72 -14.87 2.94
CA ARG A 47 -11.39 -15.44 1.63
C ARG A 47 -10.03 -16.14 1.67
N GLU A 48 -9.85 -17.05 0.73
CA GLU A 48 -8.67 -17.89 0.62
C GLU A 48 -8.12 -17.90 -0.80
N GLY A 49 -6.83 -18.22 -0.93
CA GLY A 49 -6.16 -18.37 -2.21
C GLY A 49 -5.59 -17.05 -2.73
N ARG A 50 -5.19 -17.03 -4.02
CA ARG A 50 -4.55 -15.85 -4.62
C ARG A 50 -5.52 -14.68 -4.68
N ILE A 51 -5.06 -13.49 -4.27
CA ILE A 51 -5.82 -12.24 -4.44
C ILE A 51 -6.01 -11.95 -5.93
N TRP A 52 -4.95 -12.17 -6.71
CA TRP A 52 -4.98 -12.04 -8.15
C TRP A 52 -4.82 -13.40 -8.81
N ALA A 53 -5.87 -13.88 -9.47
CA ALA A 53 -5.89 -15.21 -10.08
C ALA A 53 -5.35 -15.23 -11.53
N ARG A 54 -4.96 -14.08 -12.10
CA ARG A 54 -4.46 -13.98 -13.49
C ARG A 54 -2.96 -13.72 -13.54
N THR A 55 -2.41 -13.67 -14.75
CA THR A 55 -0.97 -13.47 -14.98
C THR A 55 -0.52 -12.04 -14.71
N ASP A 56 0.79 -11.88 -14.57
CA ASP A 56 1.48 -10.59 -14.40
C ASP A 56 1.26 -9.67 -15.60
N ALA A 57 1.26 -10.21 -16.82
CA ALA A 57 0.94 -9.45 -18.02
C ALA A 57 -0.49 -8.90 -17.99
N TYR A 58 -1.45 -9.70 -17.51
CA TYR A 58 -2.83 -9.25 -17.37
C TYR A 58 -2.99 -8.19 -16.28
N TRP A 59 -2.24 -8.30 -15.18
CA TRP A 59 -2.15 -7.26 -14.15
C TRP A 59 -1.66 -5.94 -14.73
N SER A 60 -0.52 -5.95 -15.43
CA SER A 60 0.07 -4.74 -16.02
C SER A 60 -0.88 -4.07 -17.02
N LYS A 61 -1.56 -4.86 -17.87
CA LYS A 61 -2.56 -4.34 -18.81
C LYS A 61 -3.77 -3.74 -18.09
N SER A 62 -4.25 -4.39 -17.03
CA SER A 62 -5.40 -3.91 -16.27
C SER A 62 -5.08 -2.62 -15.52
N LEU A 63 -3.90 -2.54 -14.89
CA LEU A 63 -3.43 -1.34 -14.22
C LEU A 63 -3.25 -0.18 -15.21
N HIS A 64 -2.69 -0.46 -16.40
CA HIS A 64 -2.55 0.55 -17.45
C HIS A 64 -3.90 1.11 -17.89
N ARG A 65 -4.89 0.24 -18.15
CA ARG A 65 -6.26 0.66 -18.51
C ARG A 65 -6.88 1.52 -17.41
N LEU A 66 -6.73 1.14 -16.14
CA LEU A 66 -7.22 1.93 -15.02
C LEU A 66 -6.63 3.34 -15.04
N HIS A 67 -5.31 3.47 -15.20
CA HIS A 67 -4.65 4.77 -15.31
C HIS A 67 -5.18 5.63 -16.47
N GLN A 68 -5.47 5.04 -17.63
CA GLN A 68 -6.10 5.74 -18.75
C GLN A 68 -7.51 6.22 -18.41
N GLN A 69 -8.32 5.37 -17.78
CA GLN A 69 -9.70 5.70 -17.40
C GLN A 69 -9.76 6.86 -16.40
N VAL A 70 -8.91 6.83 -15.36
CA VAL A 70 -8.86 7.89 -14.35
C VAL A 70 -8.02 9.09 -14.77
N LYS A 71 -7.44 9.08 -15.98
CA LYS A 71 -6.60 10.15 -16.55
C LYS A 71 -5.41 10.52 -15.66
N VAL A 72 -4.87 9.56 -14.91
CA VAL A 72 -3.67 9.74 -14.08
C VAL A 72 -2.49 9.06 -14.76
N ARG A 73 -1.41 9.81 -15.01
CA ARG A 73 -0.18 9.27 -15.60
C ARG A 73 0.37 8.14 -14.73
N GLN A 74 0.55 6.97 -15.34
CA GLN A 74 1.17 5.83 -14.68
C GLN A 74 2.66 6.07 -14.46
N GLN A 75 3.11 6.01 -13.23
CA GLN A 75 4.54 6.07 -12.86
C GLN A 75 5.05 4.66 -12.50
N PRO A 76 6.27 4.29 -12.93
CA PRO A 76 6.90 3.04 -12.49
C PRO A 76 6.94 2.96 -10.96
N ASN A 77 6.28 1.95 -10.38
CA ASN A 77 6.17 1.76 -8.92
C ASN A 77 5.60 2.98 -8.15
N GLY A 78 4.85 3.87 -8.79
CA GLY A 78 4.39 5.14 -8.21
C GLY A 78 3.75 4.99 -6.82
N LEU A 79 2.80 4.07 -6.66
CA LEU A 79 2.14 3.80 -5.37
C LEU A 79 3.10 3.37 -4.25
N ARG A 80 4.17 2.63 -4.59
CA ARG A 80 5.19 2.23 -3.61
C ARG A 80 6.06 3.40 -3.21
N HIS A 81 6.46 4.24 -4.18
CA HIS A 81 7.21 5.46 -3.89
C HIS A 81 6.38 6.41 -3.01
N SER A 82 5.12 6.65 -3.37
CA SER A 82 4.18 7.44 -2.56
C SER A 82 4.06 6.89 -1.14
N TYR A 83 3.79 5.60 -0.98
CA TYR A 83 3.73 4.97 0.35
C TYR A 83 4.98 5.28 1.18
N ILE A 84 6.18 5.10 0.62
CA ILE A 84 7.43 5.30 1.35
C ILE A 84 7.59 6.76 1.78
N SER A 85 7.39 7.72 0.87
CA SER A 85 7.54 9.15 1.17
C SER A 85 6.58 9.60 2.28
N TYR A 86 5.29 9.29 2.14
CA TYR A 86 4.28 9.68 3.12
C TYR A 86 4.47 8.93 4.44
N ARG A 87 4.82 7.63 4.40
CA ARG A 87 5.08 6.84 5.61
C ARG A 87 6.29 7.34 6.38
N LEU A 88 7.36 7.72 5.69
CA LEU A 88 8.54 8.29 6.33
C LEU A 88 8.20 9.62 7.02
N THR A 89 7.40 10.46 6.35
CA THR A 89 6.94 11.75 6.90
C THR A 89 6.15 11.55 8.18
N LEU A 90 5.22 10.57 8.21
CA LEU A 90 4.38 10.31 9.38
C LEU A 90 5.11 9.60 10.52
N THR A 91 6.09 8.75 10.22
CA THR A 91 6.80 7.99 11.25
C THR A 91 8.03 8.72 11.79
N GLY A 92 8.66 9.59 10.98
CA GLY A 92 9.97 10.16 11.28
C GLY A 92 11.08 9.11 11.39
N ASP A 93 10.81 7.84 11.06
CA ASP A 93 11.68 6.71 11.35
C ASP A 93 12.09 5.99 10.06
N VAL A 94 13.33 6.24 9.67
CA VAL A 94 14.00 5.65 8.50
C VAL A 94 14.07 4.14 8.61
N ASN A 95 14.43 3.59 9.77
CA ASN A 95 14.64 2.15 9.96
C ASN A 95 13.32 1.39 9.91
N ARG A 96 12.30 1.90 10.61
CA ARG A 96 10.94 1.36 10.55
C ARG A 96 10.41 1.36 9.12
N THR A 97 10.52 2.49 8.43
CA THR A 97 10.02 2.61 7.05
C THR A 97 10.80 1.70 6.11
N ALA A 98 12.11 1.52 6.32
CA ALA A 98 12.95 0.58 5.57
C ALA A 98 12.45 -0.87 5.71
N LEU A 99 12.15 -1.31 6.95
CA LEU A 99 11.61 -2.64 7.23
C LEU A 99 10.23 -2.86 6.58
N GLU A 100 9.31 -1.91 6.74
CA GLU A 100 7.97 -1.98 6.16
C GLU A 100 8.02 -2.02 4.61
N ALA A 101 8.89 -1.19 4.02
CA ALA A 101 9.02 -1.14 2.57
C ALA A 101 9.82 -2.33 2.02
N GLY A 102 10.75 -2.91 2.78
CA GLY A 102 11.75 -3.84 2.26
C GLY A 102 12.81 -3.12 1.43
N ASN A 103 13.36 -2.03 1.98
CA ASN A 103 14.51 -1.29 1.45
C ASN A 103 15.60 -1.24 2.53
N SER A 104 16.81 -0.78 2.19
CA SER A 104 17.81 -0.43 3.19
C SER A 104 17.52 0.97 3.78
N PRO A 105 17.93 1.24 5.04
CA PRO A 105 17.86 2.59 5.60
C PRO A 105 18.56 3.64 4.74
N ALA A 106 19.71 3.30 4.15
CA ALA A 106 20.41 4.17 3.21
C ALA A 106 19.57 4.52 1.98
N MET A 107 18.87 3.56 1.38
CA MET A 107 17.96 3.83 0.25
C MET A 107 16.76 4.71 0.67
N ILE A 108 16.24 4.52 1.89
CA ILE A 108 15.16 5.37 2.41
C ILE A 108 15.65 6.81 2.57
N HIS A 109 16.81 6.99 3.22
CA HIS A 109 17.39 8.30 3.46
C HIS A 109 17.70 9.03 2.14
N SER A 110 18.39 8.39 1.20
CA SER A 110 18.85 9.04 -0.04
C SER A 110 17.72 9.43 -1.01
N HIS A 111 16.59 8.72 -0.98
CA HIS A 111 15.55 8.91 -2.01
C HIS A 111 14.21 9.47 -1.49
N TYR A 112 13.99 9.48 -0.17
CA TYR A 112 12.68 9.82 0.39
C TYR A 112 12.75 10.82 1.55
N HIS A 113 13.92 11.04 2.14
CA HIS A 113 14.07 12.03 3.21
C HIS A 113 13.72 13.44 2.70
N ALA A 114 12.90 14.17 3.46
CA ALA A 114 12.39 15.51 3.13
C ALA A 114 11.67 15.63 1.77
N LEU A 115 11.24 14.52 1.16
CA LEU A 115 10.53 14.56 -0.13
C LEU A 115 9.06 15.00 0.02
N VAL A 116 8.47 14.74 1.18
CA VAL A 116 7.19 15.28 1.61
C VAL A 116 7.43 15.94 2.96
N GLU A 117 7.14 17.23 3.05
CA GLU A 117 7.43 18.02 4.27
C GLU A 117 6.20 18.16 5.15
N ASP A 118 5.00 18.16 4.57
CA ASP A 118 3.74 18.37 5.26
C ASP A 118 3.13 17.05 5.77
N PRO A 119 3.09 16.80 7.09
CA PRO A 119 2.44 15.62 7.66
C PRO A 119 0.93 15.58 7.42
N ALA A 120 0.26 16.73 7.20
CA ALA A 120 -1.16 16.76 6.88
C ALA A 120 -1.42 16.18 5.48
N MET A 121 -0.62 16.55 4.48
CA MET A 121 -0.64 15.91 3.16
C MET A 121 -0.41 14.41 3.26
N ALA A 122 0.56 13.97 4.07
CA ALA A 122 0.85 12.56 4.26
C ALA A 122 -0.32 11.81 4.92
N SER A 123 -0.96 12.39 5.92
CA SER A 123 -2.14 11.82 6.59
C SER A 123 -3.30 11.66 5.62
N LYS A 124 -3.60 12.72 4.85
CA LYS A 124 -4.66 12.72 3.84
C LYS A 124 -4.50 11.62 2.80
N TRP A 125 -3.26 11.28 2.43
CA TRP A 125 -2.99 10.19 1.49
C TRP A 125 -3.40 8.81 2.06
N PHE A 126 -3.25 8.58 3.36
CA PHE A 126 -3.64 7.32 4.01
C PHE A 126 -5.12 7.24 4.37
N GLU A 127 -5.83 8.35 4.30
CA GLU A 127 -7.26 8.50 4.60
C GLU A 127 -8.15 8.41 3.33
N VAL A 128 -7.57 8.17 2.15
CA VAL A 128 -8.32 8.13 0.88
C VAL A 128 -9.49 7.15 0.93
N GLY A 129 -10.69 7.67 0.66
CA GLY A 129 -11.94 6.91 0.70
C GLY A 129 -12.61 6.83 2.07
N LEU A 130 -12.06 7.52 3.08
CA LEU A 130 -12.77 7.86 4.31
C LEU A 130 -13.49 9.20 4.07
N GLU A 131 -14.82 9.20 4.07
CA GLU A 131 -15.59 10.44 4.22
C GLU A 131 -16.04 10.59 5.66
N GLU A 132 -15.84 11.79 6.22
CA GLU A 132 -16.47 12.18 7.48
C GLU A 132 -17.85 12.76 7.17
N ASP A 133 -18.87 11.90 7.25
CA ASP A 133 -20.24 12.38 7.39
C ASP A 133 -20.79 11.91 8.75
N GLY A 134 -20.69 12.80 9.74
CA GLY A 134 -21.47 12.75 10.99
C GLY A 134 -21.27 11.56 11.96
N LYS A 135 -20.18 10.78 11.86
CA LYS A 135 -19.84 9.53 12.61
C LYS A 135 -20.10 8.21 11.88
N VAL A 136 -20.32 8.19 10.57
CA VAL A 136 -20.32 6.94 9.80
C VAL A 136 -19.47 7.09 8.55
N VAL A 137 -18.30 6.43 8.55
CA VAL A 137 -17.47 6.33 7.36
C VAL A 137 -18.13 5.40 6.34
N ARG A 138 -18.49 5.93 5.17
CA ARG A 138 -19.00 5.15 4.03
C ARG A 138 -18.03 5.24 2.86
N ALA A 139 -17.89 4.13 2.13
CA ALA A 139 -17.08 4.10 0.90
C ALA A 139 -17.92 4.68 -0.24
N ILE A 140 -17.46 5.78 -0.86
CA ILE A 140 -17.98 6.19 -2.17
C ILE A 140 -17.22 5.42 -3.24
N ALA A 141 -17.93 4.48 -3.89
CA ALA A 141 -17.53 4.01 -5.20
C ALA A 141 -17.85 5.12 -6.20
N GLY A 142 -16.82 5.75 -6.76
CA GLY A 142 -16.96 6.56 -7.97
C GLY A 142 -17.28 5.71 -9.18
#